data_AF-A0A534G2Y6-F1
#
_entry.id   AF-A0A534G2Y6-F1
#
_cell.length_a   1.000
_cell.length_b   1.000
_cell.length_c   1.000
_cell.angle_alpha   90.00
_cell.angle_beta   90.00
_cell.angle_gamma   90.00
#
_symmetry.space_group_name_H-M   'P 1'
#
loop_
_entity.id
_entity.type
_entity.pdbx_description
1 polymer ?
#
loop_
_entity_poly.entity_id
_entity_poly.type
_entity_poly.pdbx_seq_one_letter_code
_entity_poly.pdbx_strand_id
1 'polypeptide(L)'
;MEGIEASAYTGDFSKGGRTTEASFAAGTAAGKFAGMFAASFYNQDQIGSSKWWQSSVPEPRTGVRSGSSGTPQGRATFCDPSIAVPNYGSCTTDQVNFYDVTLNTGTTTPTWNPANPTTSPSTYHNFGSVDRFNYAPFNLLLTPSQRKALWTSLTYDASDDVQVYAKGMFNNRTSTNQAAPEPIFVGPYTGSGGIADGINVSRLNPFNPYGIDLCAVPEAPTSSVCPGGPNFVQNFGWVTRRPLEGGPRIFTQDVDTWYFGVGLKGTLHLLEGFSWDINYVNTDNKATQQFTGGYNVSKLSLALG
;
A
#
# COMPACT_ATOMS: atom_id res chain seq x y z
N MET A 1 -27.36 -20.64 -32.18
CA MET A 1 -27.51 -19.17 -32.16
C MET A 1 -26.62 -18.65 -33.27
N GLU A 2 -27.23 -18.07 -34.29
CA GLU A 2 -26.52 -17.24 -35.26
C GLU A 2 -26.76 -15.80 -34.87
N GLY A 3 -25.71 -15.04 -34.66
CA GLY A 3 -25.86 -13.66 -34.26
C GLY A 3 -24.55 -12.99 -33.90
N ILE A 4 -24.57 -11.68 -34.02
CA ILE A 4 -23.49 -10.80 -33.60
C ILE A 4 -24.11 -9.78 -32.64
N GLU A 5 -23.47 -9.59 -31.50
CA GLU A 5 -23.77 -8.53 -30.55
C GLU A 5 -22.52 -7.69 -30.36
N ALA A 6 -22.69 -6.37 -30.39
CA ALA A 6 -21.64 -5.43 -30.04
C ALA A 6 -22.22 -4.35 -29.13
N SER A 7 -21.50 -4.01 -28.09
CA SER A 7 -21.87 -2.93 -27.18
C SER A 7 -20.65 -2.07 -26.86
N ALA A 8 -20.89 -0.78 -26.69
CA ALA A 8 -19.90 0.17 -26.25
C ALA A 8 -20.54 1.11 -25.23
N TYR A 9 -19.79 1.44 -24.20
CA TYR A 9 -20.20 2.38 -23.16
C TYR A 9 -19.05 3.34 -22.86
N THR A 10 -19.38 4.60 -22.64
CA THR A 10 -18.46 5.52 -21.99
C THR A 10 -19.23 6.43 -21.04
N GLY A 11 -18.66 6.67 -19.87
CA GLY A 11 -19.23 7.53 -18.84
C GLY A 11 -18.15 8.14 -17.99
N ASP A 12 -18.41 9.30 -17.40
CA ASP A 12 -17.46 10.03 -16.56
C ASP A 12 -18.18 10.55 -15.31
N PHE A 13 -17.46 10.69 -14.21
CA PHE A 13 -17.97 11.42 -13.06
C PHE A 13 -17.78 12.92 -13.26
N SER A 14 -18.42 13.73 -12.41
CA SER A 14 -18.33 15.20 -12.48
C SER A 14 -16.91 15.75 -12.34
N LYS A 15 -15.92 14.95 -11.93
CA LYS A 15 -14.52 15.37 -11.74
C LYS A 15 -13.49 14.37 -12.30
N GLY A 16 -13.85 13.62 -13.35
CA GLY A 16 -12.98 12.63 -14.00
C GLY A 16 -13.25 11.20 -13.54
N GLY A 17 -12.37 10.26 -13.91
CA GLY A 17 -12.60 8.83 -13.66
C GLY A 17 -13.45 8.16 -14.74
N ARG A 18 -13.26 8.61 -15.99
CA ARG A 18 -13.94 8.04 -17.15
C ARG A 18 -13.79 6.53 -17.19
N THR A 19 -14.93 5.87 -17.40
CA THR A 19 -15.04 4.45 -17.68
C THR A 19 -15.37 4.28 -19.16
N THR A 20 -14.67 3.38 -19.82
CA THR A 20 -14.91 3.00 -21.21
C THR A 20 -14.97 1.49 -21.29
N GLU A 21 -16.03 0.98 -21.91
CA GLU A 21 -16.27 -0.44 -22.11
C GLU A 21 -16.57 -0.70 -23.57
N ALA A 22 -16.08 -1.82 -24.07
CA ALA A 22 -16.46 -2.34 -25.37
C ALA A 22 -16.57 -3.86 -25.25
N SER A 23 -17.62 -4.43 -25.81
CA SER A 23 -17.77 -5.88 -25.90
C SER A 23 -18.29 -6.28 -27.27
N PHE A 24 -17.86 -7.46 -27.70
CA PHE A 24 -18.24 -8.06 -28.95
C PHE A 24 -18.46 -9.55 -28.71
N ALA A 25 -19.59 -10.07 -29.15
CA ALA A 25 -19.86 -11.50 -29.15
C ALA A 25 -20.41 -11.92 -30.52
N ALA A 26 -19.95 -13.06 -31.01
CA ALA A 26 -20.46 -13.65 -32.24
C ALA A 26 -20.63 -15.14 -32.05
N GLY A 27 -21.72 -15.68 -32.58
CA GLY A 27 -22.01 -17.11 -32.56
C GLY A 27 -22.56 -17.58 -33.89
N THR A 28 -22.29 -18.84 -34.23
CA THR A 28 -22.84 -19.51 -35.40
C THR A 28 -23.11 -20.98 -35.08
N ALA A 29 -24.04 -21.58 -35.81
CA ALA A 29 -24.26 -23.02 -35.84
C ALA A 29 -24.49 -23.43 -37.30
N ALA A 30 -23.58 -24.23 -37.86
CA ALA A 30 -23.62 -24.68 -39.25
C ALA A 30 -23.34 -26.18 -39.32
N GLY A 31 -24.33 -26.94 -39.79
CA GLY A 31 -24.25 -28.41 -39.85
C GLY A 31 -23.94 -29.01 -38.48
N LYS A 32 -22.85 -29.78 -38.39
CA LYS A 32 -22.38 -30.45 -37.17
C LYS A 32 -21.61 -29.53 -36.21
N PHE A 33 -21.39 -28.27 -36.55
CA PHE A 33 -20.55 -27.37 -35.79
C PHE A 33 -21.35 -26.22 -35.19
N ALA A 34 -21.07 -25.87 -33.94
CA ALA A 34 -21.50 -24.61 -33.35
C ALA A 34 -20.35 -23.98 -32.58
N GLY A 35 -20.28 -22.65 -32.63
CA GLY A 35 -19.21 -21.89 -31.99
C GLY A 35 -19.72 -20.55 -31.50
N MET A 36 -19.12 -20.08 -30.41
CA MET A 36 -19.31 -18.74 -29.88
C MET A 36 -17.95 -18.17 -29.48
N PHE A 37 -17.80 -16.89 -29.74
CA PHE A 37 -16.64 -16.09 -29.39
C PHE A 37 -17.12 -14.81 -28.71
N ALA A 38 -16.45 -14.40 -27.65
CA ALA A 38 -16.67 -13.13 -26.99
C ALA A 38 -15.34 -12.46 -26.63
N ALA A 39 -15.27 -11.16 -26.83
CA ALA A 39 -14.17 -10.32 -26.40
C ALA A 39 -14.73 -9.11 -25.66
N SER A 40 -14.05 -8.69 -24.59
CA SER A 40 -14.41 -7.48 -23.87
C SER A 40 -13.18 -6.69 -23.41
N PHE A 41 -13.36 -5.39 -23.37
CA PHE A 41 -12.41 -4.41 -22.89
C PHE A 41 -13.12 -3.49 -21.90
N TYR A 42 -12.45 -3.21 -20.79
CA TYR A 42 -12.88 -2.28 -19.77
C TYR A 42 -11.68 -1.43 -19.35
N ASN A 43 -11.85 -0.13 -19.26
CA ASN A 43 -10.85 0.79 -18.73
C ASN A 43 -11.53 1.84 -17.87
N GLN A 44 -11.08 1.96 -16.63
CA GLN A 44 -11.49 3.00 -15.71
C GLN A 44 -10.29 3.86 -15.33
N ASP A 45 -10.41 5.16 -15.57
CA ASP A 45 -9.40 6.14 -15.20
C ASP A 45 -9.40 6.40 -13.68
N GLN A 46 -8.25 6.84 -13.17
CA GLN A 46 -8.11 7.14 -11.75
C GLN A 46 -8.82 8.44 -11.36
N ILE A 47 -9.15 8.53 -10.07
CA ILE A 47 -9.60 9.76 -9.45
C ILE A 47 -8.75 10.01 -8.20
N GLY A 48 -8.12 11.19 -8.12
CA GLY A 48 -7.42 11.62 -6.92
C GLY A 48 -8.38 12.07 -5.80
N SER A 49 -8.05 11.79 -4.56
CA SER A 49 -8.83 12.22 -3.38
C SER A 49 -8.89 13.74 -3.23
N SER A 50 -7.95 14.47 -3.81
CA SER A 50 -7.96 15.94 -3.89
C SER A 50 -9.15 16.53 -4.67
N LYS A 51 -9.87 15.73 -5.46
CA LYS A 51 -10.95 16.21 -6.33
C LYS A 51 -12.19 16.66 -5.56
N TRP A 52 -12.53 16.05 -4.42
CA TRP A 52 -13.65 16.48 -3.56
C TRP A 52 -13.16 16.90 -2.19
N TRP A 53 -13.84 17.89 -1.59
CA TRP A 53 -13.40 18.44 -0.31
C TRP A 53 -13.49 17.40 0.81
N GLN A 54 -14.46 16.49 0.76
CA GLN A 54 -14.63 15.42 1.76
C GLN A 54 -13.49 14.42 1.73
N SER A 55 -12.96 14.11 0.54
CA SER A 55 -11.85 13.17 0.38
C SER A 55 -10.48 13.87 0.42
N SER A 56 -10.42 15.20 0.34
CA SER A 56 -9.16 15.94 0.36
C SER A 56 -8.65 16.28 1.76
N VAL A 57 -9.34 15.83 2.80
CA VAL A 57 -8.96 15.99 4.21
C VAL A 57 -8.84 14.63 4.91
N PRO A 58 -8.09 14.51 6.02
CA PRO A 58 -7.92 13.22 6.69
C PRO A 58 -9.26 12.66 7.19
N GLU A 59 -10.07 13.55 7.77
CA GLU A 59 -11.43 13.28 8.19
C GLU A 59 -12.28 14.54 7.94
N PRO A 60 -13.49 14.42 7.36
CA PRO A 60 -14.36 15.56 7.13
C PRO A 60 -14.65 16.32 8.43
N ARG A 61 -14.54 17.65 8.38
CA ARG A 61 -14.89 18.59 9.48
C ARG A 61 -13.94 18.61 10.68
N THR A 62 -12.85 17.85 10.69
CA THR A 62 -11.85 17.88 11.78
C THR A 62 -10.66 18.79 11.51
N GLY A 63 -10.57 19.35 10.30
CA GLY A 63 -9.34 19.99 9.81
C GLY A 63 -8.18 18.98 9.80
N VAL A 64 -6.97 19.43 10.15
CA VAL A 64 -5.78 18.57 10.21
C VAL A 64 -5.68 17.73 11.49
N ARG A 65 -6.61 17.86 12.45
CA ARG A 65 -6.52 17.19 13.76
C ARG A 65 -6.50 15.65 13.66
N SER A 66 -7.19 15.09 12.67
CA SER A 66 -7.17 13.66 12.34
C SER A 66 -6.07 13.28 11.34
N GLY A 67 -5.15 14.21 11.04
CA GLY A 67 -4.02 14.00 10.15
C GLY A 67 -2.89 13.17 10.77
N SER A 68 -1.89 12.86 9.95
CA SER A 68 -0.74 12.04 10.32
C SER A 68 0.20 12.78 11.28
N SER A 69 0.72 12.08 12.30
CA SER A 69 1.82 12.56 13.15
C SER A 69 3.19 12.47 12.47
N GLY A 70 3.34 11.60 11.47
CA GLY A 70 4.48 11.60 10.55
C GLY A 70 4.32 12.71 9.54
N THR A 71 4.99 13.84 9.79
CA THR A 71 4.92 15.08 9.01
C THR A 71 6.16 15.23 8.11
N PRO A 72 6.13 16.09 7.08
CA PRO A 72 7.32 16.40 6.29
C PRO A 72 8.47 16.99 7.11
N GLN A 73 8.15 17.81 8.11
CA GLN A 73 9.09 18.41 9.06
C GLN A 73 9.66 17.38 10.05
N GLY A 74 8.92 16.32 10.29
CA GLY A 74 9.23 15.28 11.25
C GLY A 74 8.82 15.63 12.68
N ARG A 75 8.72 14.60 13.50
CA ARG A 75 8.35 14.68 14.92
C ARG A 75 9.22 13.73 15.71
N ALA A 76 9.76 14.17 16.84
CA ALA A 76 10.55 13.33 17.73
C ALA A 76 9.94 13.33 19.13
N THR A 77 9.91 12.14 19.74
CA THR A 77 9.63 11.96 21.16
C THR A 77 10.76 11.21 21.82
N PHE A 78 11.28 11.78 22.90
CA PHE A 78 12.39 11.22 23.64
C PHE A 78 12.47 11.90 25.01
N CYS A 79 13.31 11.35 25.87
CA CYS A 79 13.59 11.88 27.17
C CYS A 79 15.07 12.24 27.23
N ASP A 80 15.40 13.41 27.76
CA ASP A 80 16.80 13.79 27.92
C ASP A 80 17.33 13.25 29.26
N PRO A 81 18.26 12.29 29.25
CA PRO A 81 18.81 11.71 30.47
C PRO A 81 19.77 12.66 31.20
N SER A 82 20.21 13.75 30.57
CA SER A 82 21.05 14.77 31.21
C SER A 82 20.29 15.63 32.23
N ILE A 83 18.96 15.60 32.17
CA ILE A 83 18.08 16.27 33.14
C ILE A 83 17.79 15.28 34.27
N ALA A 84 18.31 15.58 35.46
CA ALA A 84 18.09 14.74 36.64
C ALA A 84 16.59 14.68 36.99
N VAL A 85 15.99 13.48 36.92
CA VAL A 85 14.61 13.21 37.32
C VAL A 85 14.58 12.21 38.49
N PRO A 86 13.62 12.35 39.44
CA PRO A 86 13.53 11.46 40.60
C PRO A 86 13.00 10.04 40.30
N ASN A 87 12.42 9.80 39.12
CA ASN A 87 11.87 8.50 38.71
C ASN A 87 12.65 7.93 37.51
N TYR A 88 13.51 6.95 37.76
CA TYR A 88 14.32 6.25 36.75
C TYR A 88 13.50 5.17 36.01
N GLY A 89 13.70 5.02 34.69
CA GLY A 89 13.46 3.75 33.99
C GLY A 89 12.46 3.71 32.83
N SER A 90 11.86 4.83 32.40
CA SER A 90 10.98 4.87 31.22
C SER A 90 10.99 6.25 30.57
N CYS A 91 10.48 6.38 29.34
CA CYS A 91 10.26 7.67 28.69
C CYS A 91 8.77 7.98 28.50
N THR A 92 8.07 8.38 29.56
CA THR A 92 6.62 8.63 29.57
C THR A 92 6.28 10.12 29.54
N THR A 93 5.08 10.45 29.07
CA THR A 93 4.62 11.84 28.90
C THR A 93 4.53 12.64 30.20
N ASP A 94 4.51 11.97 31.35
CA ASP A 94 4.37 12.59 32.67
C ASP A 94 5.72 13.04 33.26
N GLN A 95 6.83 12.76 32.57
CA GLN A 95 8.17 13.10 33.04
C GLN A 95 8.59 14.50 32.57
N VAL A 96 9.25 15.23 33.48
CA VAL A 96 9.73 16.60 33.22
C VAL A 96 10.77 16.67 32.09
N ASN A 97 11.47 15.57 31.82
CA ASN A 97 12.46 15.47 30.76
C ASN A 97 11.90 14.89 29.45
N PHE A 98 10.59 14.67 29.33
CA PHE A 98 9.95 14.20 28.10
C PHE A 98 9.76 15.34 27.11
N TYR A 99 10.17 15.11 25.87
CA TYR A 99 10.00 16.03 24.76
C TYR A 99 9.11 15.42 23.69
N ASP A 100 8.20 16.22 23.15
CA ASP A 100 7.40 15.92 21.96
C ASP A 100 7.45 17.12 21.03
N VAL A 101 8.37 17.07 20.08
CA VAL A 101 8.80 18.25 19.33
C VAL A 101 8.80 18.02 17.82
N THR A 102 8.58 19.11 17.09
CA THR A 102 8.68 19.18 15.62
C THR A 102 9.48 20.42 15.23
N LEU A 103 10.06 20.40 14.04
CA LEU A 103 10.79 21.55 13.52
C LEU A 103 9.85 22.72 13.22
N ASN A 104 10.33 23.93 13.47
CA ASN A 104 9.70 25.16 13.02
C ASN A 104 9.65 25.19 11.49
N THR A 105 8.54 25.67 10.92
CA THR A 105 8.39 25.84 9.47
C THR A 105 9.54 26.69 8.90
N GLY A 106 10.17 26.20 7.82
CA GLY A 106 11.30 26.88 7.18
C GLY A 106 12.67 26.53 7.76
N THR A 107 12.74 25.69 8.80
CA THR A 107 14.03 25.20 9.31
C THR A 107 14.73 24.34 8.28
N THR A 108 15.95 24.72 7.88
CA THR A 108 16.81 23.95 6.97
C THR A 108 17.91 23.19 7.70
N THR A 109 18.40 23.73 8.82
CA THR A 109 19.39 23.10 9.69
C THR A 109 18.83 23.05 11.11
N PRO A 110 18.51 21.86 11.63
CA PRO A 110 18.01 21.70 12.99
C PRO A 110 19.04 22.13 14.04
N THR A 111 18.60 22.93 15.01
CA THR A 111 19.38 23.31 16.19
C THR A 111 18.59 22.92 17.42
N TRP A 112 19.15 22.06 18.27
CA TRP A 112 18.59 21.70 19.56
C TRP A 112 19.30 22.44 20.69
N ASN A 113 18.54 23.02 21.62
CA ASN A 113 19.07 23.59 22.85
C ASN A 113 18.33 22.97 24.04
N PRO A 114 18.93 22.07 24.83
CA PRO A 114 18.24 21.40 25.93
C PRO A 114 17.78 22.37 27.04
N ALA A 115 18.49 23.49 27.23
CA ALA A 115 18.08 24.52 28.21
C ALA A 115 16.87 25.34 27.73
N ASN A 116 16.64 25.39 26.42
CA ASN A 116 15.52 26.10 25.83
C ASN A 116 15.05 25.40 24.54
N PRO A 117 14.34 24.26 24.67
CA PRO A 117 14.14 23.32 23.57
C PRO A 117 13.11 23.80 22.54
N THR A 118 12.23 24.73 22.89
CA THR A 118 11.12 25.17 22.04
C THR A 118 11.12 26.66 21.73
N THR A 119 12.15 27.39 22.14
CA THR A 119 12.33 28.79 21.76
C THR A 119 13.77 29.06 21.32
N SER A 120 13.99 30.19 20.67
CA SER A 120 15.30 30.57 20.12
C SER A 120 16.40 30.48 21.19
N PRO A 121 17.55 29.85 20.91
CA PRO A 121 18.08 29.48 19.58
C PRO A 121 17.63 28.10 19.04
N SER A 122 16.80 27.35 19.76
CA SER A 122 16.26 26.09 19.25
C SER A 122 15.33 26.33 18.06
N THR A 123 15.38 25.44 17.07
CA THR A 123 14.53 25.51 15.86
C THR A 123 13.31 24.59 15.94
N TYR A 124 12.86 24.29 17.16
CA TYR A 124 11.75 23.39 17.43
C TYR A 124 10.63 24.11 18.17
N HIS A 125 9.44 23.51 18.16
CA HIS A 125 8.33 23.80 19.06
C HIS A 125 7.65 22.50 19.49
N ASN A 126 6.80 22.58 20.52
CA ASN A 126 6.00 21.44 20.97
C ASN A 126 5.04 21.00 19.87
N PHE A 127 5.02 19.71 19.56
CA PHE A 127 4.10 19.16 18.57
C PHE A 127 2.65 19.31 19.01
N GLY A 128 1.83 19.91 18.16
CA GLY A 128 0.41 20.14 18.39
C GLY A 128 -0.47 19.54 17.30
N SER A 129 -1.79 19.64 17.50
CA SER A 129 -2.76 19.17 16.50
C SER A 129 -2.70 19.93 15.18
N VAL A 130 -2.14 21.15 15.17
CA VAL A 130 -1.99 21.99 13.98
C VAL A 130 -0.84 21.54 13.07
N ASP A 131 0.13 20.79 13.61
CA ASP A 131 1.32 20.34 12.88
C ASP A 131 1.07 19.06 12.08
N ARG A 132 -0.05 18.39 12.33
CA ARG A 132 -0.42 17.14 11.67
C ARG A 132 -0.53 17.31 10.17
N PHE A 133 -0.06 16.29 9.46
CA PHE A 133 0.00 16.31 8.00
C PHE A 133 -1.28 15.76 7.37
N ASN A 134 -1.84 16.54 6.44
CA ASN A 134 -2.93 16.08 5.58
C ASN A 134 -2.40 15.25 4.41
N TYR A 135 -2.43 13.93 4.57
CA TYR A 135 -1.99 12.98 3.56
C TYR A 135 -3.08 12.63 2.53
N ALA A 136 -4.34 12.99 2.78
CA ALA A 136 -5.48 12.57 1.98
C ALA A 136 -5.37 12.97 0.49
N PRO A 137 -4.94 14.20 0.13
CA PRO A 137 -4.81 14.63 -1.26
C PRO A 137 -3.85 13.80 -2.13
N PHE A 138 -2.93 13.06 -1.52
CA PHE A 138 -1.94 12.25 -2.23
C PHE A 138 -2.45 10.84 -2.58
N ASN A 139 -3.60 10.44 -2.02
CA ASN A 139 -4.21 9.14 -2.30
C ASN A 139 -5.17 9.20 -3.50
N LEU A 140 -5.50 8.04 -4.05
CA LEU A 140 -6.62 7.89 -4.97
C LEU A 140 -7.93 7.70 -4.20
N LEU A 141 -8.99 8.31 -4.74
CA LEU A 141 -10.38 8.02 -4.40
C LEU A 141 -10.91 6.87 -5.26
N LEU A 142 -10.50 6.83 -6.54
CA LEU A 142 -10.81 5.74 -7.46
C LEU A 142 -9.51 5.20 -8.04
N THR A 143 -9.24 3.93 -7.78
CA THR A 143 -8.09 3.23 -8.36
C THR A 143 -8.39 2.90 -9.83
N PRO A 144 -7.45 3.16 -10.75
CA PRO A 144 -7.62 2.79 -12.15
C PRO A 144 -7.59 1.28 -12.32
N SER A 145 -8.38 0.78 -13.26
CA SER A 145 -8.41 -0.64 -13.60
C SER A 145 -8.65 -0.82 -15.08
N GLN A 146 -7.82 -1.65 -15.70
CA GLN A 146 -8.02 -2.11 -17.07
C GLN A 146 -8.24 -3.62 -17.05
N ARG A 147 -9.25 -4.08 -17.79
CA ARG A 147 -9.57 -5.51 -17.94
C ARG A 147 -9.75 -5.85 -19.40
N LYS A 148 -9.14 -6.94 -19.83
CA LYS A 148 -9.29 -7.53 -21.16
C LYS A 148 -9.74 -8.95 -20.97
N ALA A 149 -10.78 -9.36 -21.68
CA ALA A 149 -11.23 -10.74 -21.66
C ALA A 149 -11.46 -11.27 -23.07
N LEU A 150 -11.13 -12.54 -23.24
CA LEU A 150 -11.41 -13.34 -24.42
C LEU A 150 -12.07 -14.63 -23.95
N TRP A 151 -13.13 -15.05 -24.62
CA TRP A 151 -13.80 -16.30 -24.35
C TRP A 151 -14.22 -16.97 -25.66
N THR A 152 -14.10 -18.29 -25.71
CA THR A 152 -14.59 -19.08 -26.84
C THR A 152 -15.17 -20.40 -26.35
N SER A 153 -16.21 -20.86 -27.02
CA SER A 153 -16.80 -22.18 -26.83
C SER A 153 -17.13 -22.77 -28.19
N LEU A 154 -16.68 -23.99 -28.42
CA LEU A 154 -16.84 -24.72 -29.68
C LEU A 154 -17.47 -26.08 -29.38
N THR A 155 -18.36 -26.53 -30.23
CA THR A 155 -18.98 -27.86 -30.18
C THR A 155 -19.03 -28.46 -31.58
N TYR A 156 -18.76 -29.76 -31.69
CA TYR A 156 -18.82 -30.52 -32.92
C TYR A 156 -19.53 -31.86 -32.70
N ASP A 157 -20.60 -32.11 -33.43
CA ASP A 157 -21.35 -33.36 -33.42
C ASP A 157 -20.63 -34.40 -34.28
N ALA A 158 -19.77 -35.19 -33.66
CA ALA A 158 -19.00 -36.24 -34.34
C ALA A 158 -19.94 -37.30 -34.95
N SER A 159 -21.00 -37.65 -34.21
CA SER A 159 -22.10 -38.52 -34.64
C SER A 159 -23.40 -38.06 -33.98
N ASP A 160 -24.51 -38.74 -34.25
CA ASP A 160 -25.81 -38.43 -33.63
C ASP A 160 -25.79 -38.61 -32.10
N ASP A 161 -24.84 -39.41 -31.59
CA ASP A 161 -24.74 -39.81 -30.20
C ASP A 161 -23.52 -39.22 -29.46
N VAL A 162 -22.62 -38.52 -30.17
CA VAL A 162 -21.34 -38.05 -29.59
C VAL A 162 -21.02 -36.63 -30.05
N GLN A 163 -20.81 -35.74 -29.08
CA GLN A 163 -20.39 -34.36 -29.27
C GLN A 163 -19.02 -34.11 -28.64
N VAL A 164 -18.12 -33.50 -29.40
CA VAL A 164 -16.87 -32.92 -28.92
C VAL A 164 -17.11 -31.48 -28.53
N TYR A 165 -16.53 -31.01 -27.42
CA TYR A 165 -16.57 -29.61 -27.05
C TYR A 165 -15.21 -29.09 -26.59
N ALA A 166 -14.97 -27.82 -26.83
CA ALA A 166 -13.78 -27.10 -26.36
C ALA A 166 -14.18 -25.72 -25.85
N LYS A 167 -13.51 -25.26 -24.79
CA LYS A 167 -13.71 -23.94 -24.17
C LYS A 167 -12.35 -23.31 -23.90
N GLY A 168 -12.21 -22.04 -24.23
CA GLY A 168 -11.02 -21.25 -23.96
C GLY A 168 -11.41 -19.93 -23.33
N MET A 169 -10.66 -19.48 -22.33
CA MET A 169 -10.81 -18.15 -21.76
C MET A 169 -9.45 -17.57 -21.36
N PHE A 170 -9.31 -16.28 -21.62
CA PHE A 170 -8.22 -15.46 -21.15
C PHE A 170 -8.79 -14.22 -20.48
N ASN A 171 -8.27 -13.85 -19.33
CA ASN A 171 -8.55 -12.59 -18.66
C ASN A 171 -7.25 -11.97 -18.19
N ASN A 172 -7.02 -10.70 -18.55
CA ASN A 172 -5.96 -9.88 -17.97
C ASN A 172 -6.59 -8.72 -17.21
N ARG A 173 -6.12 -8.48 -15.99
CA ARG A 173 -6.46 -7.32 -15.18
C ARG A 173 -5.20 -6.61 -14.72
N THR A 174 -5.07 -5.35 -15.12
CA THR A 174 -4.04 -4.44 -14.62
C THR A 174 -4.64 -3.33 -13.78
N SER A 175 -3.98 -2.98 -12.68
CA SER A 175 -4.40 -1.90 -11.79
C SER A 175 -3.21 -1.30 -11.06
N THR A 176 -3.19 0.02 -10.95
CA THR A 176 -2.12 0.74 -10.25
C THR A 176 -2.74 1.63 -9.19
N ASN A 177 -2.58 1.27 -7.92
CA ASN A 177 -3.01 2.10 -6.81
C ASN A 177 -1.92 3.08 -6.38
N GLN A 178 -2.32 4.22 -5.84
CA GLN A 178 -1.42 5.22 -5.30
C GLN A 178 -1.89 5.63 -3.90
N ALA A 179 -0.94 5.64 -2.96
CA ALA A 179 -1.13 6.19 -1.63
C ALA A 179 -0.09 7.29 -1.35
N ALA A 180 -0.38 8.12 -0.34
CA ALA A 180 0.50 9.18 0.12
C ALA A 180 1.93 8.66 0.39
N PRO A 181 2.97 9.51 0.26
CA PRO A 181 4.35 9.11 0.55
C PRO A 181 4.45 8.36 1.88
N GLU A 182 5.22 7.27 1.89
CA GLU A 182 5.38 6.45 3.09
C GLU A 182 5.98 7.29 4.21
N PRO A 183 5.41 7.30 5.42
CA PRO A 183 6.11 7.91 6.52
C PRO A 183 7.14 6.92 7.10
N ILE A 184 8.29 7.45 7.46
CA ILE A 184 9.30 6.77 8.25
C ILE A 184 8.96 7.00 9.71
N PHE A 185 8.87 5.93 10.48
CA PHE A 185 8.72 5.91 11.93
C PHE A 185 9.81 4.98 12.47
N VAL A 186 10.57 5.45 13.45
CA VAL A 186 11.68 4.72 14.07
C VAL A 186 11.59 4.92 15.58
N GLY A 187 11.78 3.85 16.34
CA GLY A 187 11.73 3.84 17.81
C GLY A 187 10.50 3.11 18.34
N PRO A 188 10.47 2.77 19.65
CA PRO A 188 9.50 1.85 20.24
C PRO A 188 8.04 2.26 20.06
N TYR A 189 7.74 3.56 19.97
CA TYR A 189 6.38 4.07 19.80
C TYR A 189 5.84 3.86 18.39
N THR A 190 6.69 3.47 17.44
CA THR A 190 6.26 3.05 16.10
C THR A 190 5.24 1.91 16.19
N GLY A 191 5.42 0.99 17.16
CA GLY A 191 4.47 -0.09 17.45
C GLY A 191 4.26 -1.03 16.26
N SER A 192 5.27 -1.18 15.40
CA SER A 192 5.21 -2.05 14.22
C SER A 192 5.35 -3.53 14.57
N GLY A 193 5.91 -3.86 15.74
CA GLY A 193 6.36 -5.20 16.11
C GLY A 193 7.56 -5.69 15.29
N GLY A 194 8.17 -4.81 14.49
CA GLY A 194 9.26 -5.11 13.58
C GLY A 194 10.56 -4.38 13.93
N ILE A 195 11.48 -4.36 12.96
CA ILE A 195 12.83 -3.78 13.11
C ILE A 195 12.77 -2.31 13.54
N ALA A 196 11.80 -1.54 13.04
CA ALA A 196 11.68 -0.10 13.31
C ALA A 196 11.59 0.23 14.80
N ASP A 197 10.96 -0.64 15.58
CA ASP A 197 10.73 -0.42 17.01
C ASP A 197 12.04 -0.51 17.82
N GLY A 198 13.05 -1.22 17.30
CA GLY A 198 14.33 -1.49 17.95
C GLY A 198 15.52 -0.70 17.41
N ILE A 199 15.30 0.33 16.57
CA ILE A 199 16.40 1.14 16.04
C ILE A 199 16.80 2.20 17.07
N ASN A 200 18.07 2.18 17.47
CA ASN A 200 18.73 3.24 18.22
C ASN A 200 19.20 4.35 17.26
N VAL A 201 19.36 5.58 17.77
CA VAL A 201 19.98 6.68 17.02
C VAL A 201 21.19 7.17 17.77
N SER A 202 22.38 7.03 17.19
CA SER A 202 23.61 7.44 17.84
C SER A 202 23.72 8.96 17.93
N ARG A 203 24.27 9.50 19.03
CA ARG A 203 24.70 10.91 19.15
C ARG A 203 25.81 11.28 18.18
N LEU A 204 26.54 10.29 17.64
CA LEU A 204 27.60 10.49 16.67
C LEU A 204 27.07 10.60 15.24
N ASN A 205 25.77 10.32 15.02
CA ASN A 205 25.16 10.55 13.73
C ASN A 205 25.19 12.07 13.42
N PRO A 206 25.80 12.51 12.30
CA PRO A 206 25.90 13.93 11.96
C PRO A 206 24.53 14.60 11.77
N PHE A 207 23.47 13.82 11.59
CA PHE A 207 22.10 14.28 11.46
C PHE A 207 21.26 14.12 12.73
N ASN A 208 21.86 13.69 13.85
CA ASN A 208 21.23 13.72 15.17
C ASN A 208 21.53 15.07 15.85
N PRO A 209 20.56 16.00 15.92
CA PRO A 209 20.79 17.32 16.48
C PRO A 209 20.74 17.34 18.01
N TYR A 210 20.28 16.27 18.66
CA TYR A 210 19.99 16.26 20.10
C TYR A 210 21.24 16.14 20.97
N GLY A 211 22.36 15.71 20.41
CA GLY A 211 23.62 15.55 21.14
C GLY A 211 23.64 14.39 22.16
N ILE A 212 22.59 13.56 22.16
CA ILE A 212 22.43 12.40 23.04
C ILE A 212 22.11 11.15 22.21
N ASP A 213 22.46 9.99 22.75
CA ASP A 213 22.06 8.72 22.16
C ASP A 213 20.55 8.53 22.42
N LEU A 214 19.79 8.20 21.39
CA LEU A 214 18.37 7.85 21.50
C LEU A 214 18.25 6.32 21.51
N CYS A 215 18.00 5.78 22.69
CA CYS A 215 18.02 4.37 22.98
C CYS A 215 16.61 3.78 23.01
N ALA A 216 16.27 3.01 21.98
CA ALA A 216 15.10 2.16 21.88
C ALA A 216 15.28 0.84 22.63
N VAL A 217 16.44 0.19 22.47
CA VAL A 217 16.75 -1.14 23.01
C VAL A 217 18.18 -1.21 23.52
N PRO A 218 18.49 -2.08 24.51
CA PRO A 218 19.84 -2.26 25.00
C PRO A 218 20.73 -2.93 23.95
N GLU A 219 21.94 -2.43 23.77
CA GLU A 219 22.98 -3.06 22.95
C GLU A 219 23.92 -3.92 23.80
N ALA A 220 24.97 -4.49 23.17
CA ALA A 220 26.02 -5.16 23.92
C ALA A 220 26.61 -4.22 24.98
N PRO A 221 27.00 -4.71 26.18
CA PRO A 221 27.56 -3.87 27.24
C PRO A 221 28.82 -3.08 26.83
N THR A 222 29.50 -3.50 25.76
CA THR A 222 30.68 -2.84 25.19
C THR A 222 30.35 -1.74 24.19
N SER A 223 29.08 -1.56 23.82
CA SER A 223 28.70 -0.55 22.82
C SER A 223 28.91 0.86 23.37
N SER A 224 29.43 1.74 22.51
CA SER A 224 29.48 3.18 22.80
C SER A 224 28.14 3.88 22.57
N VAL A 225 27.16 3.17 22.01
CA VAL A 225 25.79 3.64 21.72
C VAL A 225 24.83 2.75 22.51
N CYS A 226 24.01 3.34 23.37
CA CYS A 226 22.98 2.60 24.12
C CYS A 226 23.44 1.29 24.80
N PRO A 227 24.55 1.30 25.58
CA PRO A 227 25.08 0.09 26.20
C PRO A 227 24.05 -0.59 27.09
N GLY A 228 23.89 -1.90 26.89
CA GLY A 228 23.05 -2.73 27.74
C GLY A 228 23.69 -3.01 29.10
N GLY A 229 22.85 -3.40 30.06
CA GLY A 229 23.27 -3.72 31.42
C GLY A 229 22.17 -3.40 32.44
N PRO A 230 22.41 -3.65 33.73
CA PRO A 230 21.42 -3.41 34.79
C PRO A 230 20.97 -1.95 34.92
N ASN A 231 21.74 -1.02 34.33
CA ASN A 231 21.46 0.42 34.35
C ASN A 231 21.01 0.97 32.98
N PHE A 232 20.62 0.10 32.03
CA PHE A 232 20.07 0.58 30.77
C PHE A 232 18.80 1.40 31.01
N VAL A 233 18.77 2.61 30.46
CA VAL A 233 17.60 3.49 30.52
C VAL A 233 17.14 3.74 29.10
N GLN A 234 15.94 3.23 28.78
CA GLN A 234 15.28 3.57 27.53
C GLN A 234 14.83 5.03 27.57
N ASN A 235 15.32 5.85 26.65
CA ASN A 235 15.03 7.27 26.57
C ASN A 235 14.40 7.67 25.22
N PHE A 236 14.13 6.72 24.34
CA PHE A 236 13.58 6.99 23.00
C PHE A 236 12.13 6.54 22.88
N GLY A 237 11.28 7.43 22.36
CA GLY A 237 9.91 7.14 21.96
C GLY A 237 9.83 6.87 20.46
N TRP A 238 9.97 7.91 19.63
CA TRP A 238 10.15 7.77 18.18
C TRP A 238 10.83 8.98 17.54
N VAL A 239 11.32 8.81 16.32
CA VAL A 239 11.50 9.87 15.33
C VAL A 239 10.69 9.48 14.11
N THR A 240 9.90 10.43 13.62
CA THR A 240 9.01 10.23 12.47
C THR A 240 9.27 11.31 11.43
N ARG A 241 9.13 10.99 10.15
CA ARG A 241 9.18 11.94 9.03
C ARG A 241 8.44 11.37 7.84
N ARG A 242 7.79 12.21 7.05
CA ARG A 242 7.21 11.83 5.76
C ARG A 242 7.94 12.53 4.62
N PRO A 243 8.91 11.86 3.97
CA PRO A 243 9.66 12.47 2.87
C PRO A 243 8.76 12.65 1.66
N LEU A 244 8.42 13.90 1.31
CA LEU A 244 7.64 14.19 0.10
C LEU A 244 8.51 14.04 -1.16
N GLU A 245 9.82 14.23 -1.01
CA GLU A 245 10.85 14.03 -2.01
C GLU A 245 10.93 12.59 -2.54
N GLY A 246 10.48 11.61 -1.75
CA GLY A 246 10.42 10.19 -2.16
C GLY A 246 9.25 9.85 -3.09
N GLY A 247 8.31 10.77 -3.27
CA GLY A 247 7.09 10.52 -4.03
C GLY A 247 6.09 9.60 -3.32
N PRO A 248 4.93 9.35 -3.96
CA PRO A 248 3.90 8.50 -3.38
C PRO A 248 4.27 7.01 -3.42
N ARG A 249 3.56 6.23 -2.60
CA ARG A 249 3.58 4.77 -2.67
C ARG A 249 2.77 4.31 -3.87
N ILE A 250 3.35 3.48 -4.74
CA ILE A 250 2.70 2.93 -5.93
C ILE A 250 2.60 1.41 -5.81
N PHE A 251 1.40 0.88 -6.00
CA PHE A 251 1.10 -0.55 -5.95
C PHE A 251 0.54 -0.99 -7.30
N THR A 252 1.36 -1.65 -8.10
CA THR A 252 0.97 -2.17 -9.42
C THR A 252 0.63 -3.64 -9.30
N GLN A 253 -0.51 -4.03 -9.87
CA GLN A 253 -0.94 -5.42 -9.98
C GLN A 253 -1.21 -5.75 -11.45
N ASP A 254 -0.69 -6.88 -11.89
CA ASP A 254 -0.98 -7.48 -13.20
C ASP A 254 -1.36 -8.95 -12.98
N VAL A 255 -2.57 -9.33 -13.39
CA VAL A 255 -3.13 -10.65 -13.15
C VAL A 255 -3.63 -11.25 -14.46
N ASP A 256 -3.00 -12.35 -14.85
CA ASP A 256 -3.41 -13.17 -15.99
C ASP A 256 -4.16 -14.41 -15.51
N THR A 257 -5.28 -14.72 -16.14
CA THR A 257 -6.04 -15.96 -15.93
C THR A 257 -6.26 -16.64 -17.27
N TRP A 258 -5.84 -17.89 -17.37
CA TRP A 258 -6.07 -18.75 -18.52
C TRP A 258 -6.95 -19.92 -18.11
N TYR A 259 -7.88 -20.29 -18.98
CA TYR A 259 -8.68 -21.50 -18.85
C TYR A 259 -8.75 -22.19 -20.21
N PHE A 260 -8.49 -23.48 -20.23
CA PHE A 260 -8.66 -24.35 -21.39
C PHE A 260 -9.37 -25.63 -20.95
N GLY A 261 -10.45 -25.98 -21.63
CA GLY A 261 -11.19 -27.20 -21.41
C GLY A 261 -11.51 -27.88 -22.73
N VAL A 262 -11.39 -29.20 -22.78
CA VAL A 262 -11.80 -30.02 -23.92
C VAL A 262 -12.46 -31.30 -23.42
N GLY A 263 -13.49 -31.75 -24.10
CA GLY A 263 -14.21 -32.95 -23.69
C GLY A 263 -15.05 -33.58 -24.78
N LEU A 264 -15.52 -34.77 -24.47
CA LEU A 264 -16.42 -35.59 -25.26
C LEU A 264 -17.62 -35.90 -24.38
N LYS A 265 -18.82 -35.73 -24.91
CA LYS A 265 -20.05 -36.18 -24.24
C LYS A 265 -20.93 -36.92 -25.22
N GLY A 266 -21.73 -37.84 -24.73
CA GLY A 266 -22.62 -38.61 -25.58
C GLY A 266 -23.63 -39.44 -24.82
N THR A 267 -24.43 -40.17 -25.57
CA THR A 267 -25.41 -41.12 -25.04
C THR A 267 -25.22 -42.47 -25.71
N LEU A 268 -25.14 -43.53 -24.92
CA LEU A 268 -25.17 -44.90 -25.41
C LEU A 268 -26.61 -45.41 -25.33
N HIS A 269 -27.11 -46.01 -26.42
CA HIS A 269 -28.43 -46.65 -26.49
C HIS A 269 -28.46 -48.01 -25.76
N LEU A 270 -27.86 -48.09 -24.58
CA LEU A 270 -27.94 -49.22 -23.68
C LEU A 270 -29.02 -48.94 -22.63
N LEU A 271 -29.92 -49.90 -22.40
CA LEU A 271 -31.06 -49.77 -21.48
C LEU A 271 -31.95 -48.56 -21.82
N GLU A 272 -32.25 -47.68 -20.85
CA GLU A 272 -33.06 -46.45 -21.03
C GLU A 272 -32.23 -45.26 -21.57
N GLY A 273 -30.98 -45.47 -21.97
CA GLY A 273 -30.06 -44.44 -22.45
C GLY A 273 -29.04 -44.03 -21.38
N PHE A 274 -27.77 -44.37 -21.60
CA PHE A 274 -26.68 -44.03 -20.69
C PHE A 274 -25.90 -42.82 -21.21
N SER A 275 -26.00 -41.67 -20.54
CA SER A 275 -25.21 -40.48 -20.88
C SER A 275 -23.85 -40.48 -20.18
N TRP A 276 -22.82 -40.01 -20.89
CA TRP A 276 -21.44 -39.92 -20.39
C TRP A 276 -20.78 -38.60 -20.81
N ASP A 277 -19.81 -38.15 -20.01
CA ASP A 277 -18.94 -37.00 -20.31
C ASP A 277 -17.52 -37.30 -19.80
N ILE A 278 -16.53 -37.14 -20.67
CA ILE A 278 -15.11 -37.25 -20.36
C ILE A 278 -14.43 -35.95 -20.79
N ASN A 279 -13.74 -35.29 -19.88
CA ASN A 279 -13.10 -34.01 -20.17
C ASN A 279 -11.75 -33.83 -19.47
N TYR A 280 -10.97 -32.88 -20.01
CA TYR A 280 -9.71 -32.39 -19.47
C TYR A 280 -9.80 -30.86 -19.36
N VAL A 281 -9.39 -30.33 -18.21
CA VAL A 281 -9.38 -28.90 -17.92
C VAL A 281 -8.02 -28.50 -17.35
N ASN A 282 -7.48 -27.40 -17.87
CA ASN A 282 -6.28 -26.74 -17.35
C ASN A 282 -6.59 -25.26 -17.11
N THR A 283 -6.22 -24.76 -15.94
CA THR A 283 -6.41 -23.36 -15.55
C THR A 283 -5.12 -22.86 -14.91
N ASP A 284 -4.66 -21.69 -15.32
CA ASP A 284 -3.52 -21.00 -14.71
C ASP A 284 -3.94 -19.59 -14.30
N ASN A 285 -3.48 -19.17 -13.11
CA ASN A 285 -3.67 -17.81 -12.64
C ASN A 285 -2.35 -17.29 -12.07
N LYS A 286 -1.83 -16.23 -12.69
CA LYS A 286 -0.56 -15.63 -12.31
C LYS A 286 -0.78 -14.16 -11.96
N ALA A 287 -0.43 -13.81 -10.72
CA ALA A 287 -0.46 -12.45 -10.23
C ALA A 287 0.96 -11.94 -9.98
N THR A 288 1.30 -10.81 -10.62
CA THR A 288 2.52 -10.05 -10.34
C THR A 288 2.15 -8.79 -9.60
N GLN A 289 2.81 -8.54 -8.48
CA GLN A 289 2.61 -7.33 -7.68
C GLN A 289 3.95 -6.62 -7.51
N GLN A 290 3.95 -5.31 -7.76
CA GLN A 290 5.12 -4.46 -7.55
C GLN A 290 4.74 -3.30 -6.64
N PHE A 291 5.55 -3.10 -5.61
CA PHE A 291 5.45 -1.98 -4.68
C PHE A 291 6.69 -1.08 -4.83
N THR A 292 6.47 0.22 -5.01
CA THR A 292 7.52 1.25 -5.02
C THR A 292 7.13 2.43 -4.13
N GLY A 293 8.12 3.27 -3.79
CA GLY A 293 7.92 4.41 -2.89
C GLY A 293 7.93 4.05 -1.41
N GLY A 294 8.58 2.93 -1.06
CA GLY A 294 8.80 2.53 0.33
C GLY A 294 10.26 2.44 0.75
N TYR A 295 10.48 2.28 2.05
CA TYR A 295 11.81 2.36 2.66
C TYR A 295 12.26 1.02 3.25
N ASN A 296 13.55 0.71 3.09
CA ASN A 296 14.16 -0.45 3.71
C ASN A 296 14.58 -0.11 5.14
N VAL A 297 13.76 -0.53 6.11
CA VAL A 297 13.97 -0.26 7.55
C VAL A 297 15.30 -0.85 8.06
N SER A 298 15.76 -1.98 7.53
CA SER A 298 17.06 -2.55 7.92
C SER A 298 18.23 -1.66 7.49
N LYS A 299 18.14 -1.02 6.31
CA LYS A 299 19.14 -0.03 5.87
C LYS A 299 19.04 1.27 6.67
N LEU A 300 17.84 1.65 7.12
CA LEU A 300 17.68 2.78 8.04
C LEU A 300 18.36 2.52 9.38
N SER A 301 18.25 1.30 9.92
CA SER A 301 18.95 0.90 11.16
C SER A 301 20.45 1.14 11.04
N LEU A 302 21.08 0.65 9.96
CA LEU A 302 22.52 0.83 9.73
C LEU A 302 22.93 2.30 9.55
N ALA A 303 22.02 3.15 9.05
CA ALA A 303 22.30 4.55 8.79
C ALA A 303 22.12 5.44 10.03
N LEU A 304 21.29 5.03 10.99
CA LEU A 304 20.95 5.84 12.16
C LEU A 304 21.89 5.64 13.35
N GLY A 305 22.54 4.49 13.43
CA GLY A 305 23.51 4.17 14.48
C GLY A 305 23.67 2.67 14.61
#